data_AF-A0A8D0LA45-F1
#
_entry.id   AF-A0A8D0LA45-F1
#
_cell.length_a   1.000
_cell.length_b   1.000
_cell.length_c   1.000
_cell.angle_alpha   90.00
_cell.angle_beta   90.00
_cell.angle_gamma   90.00
#
_symmetry.space_group_name_H-M   'P 1'
#
loop_
_entity.id
_entity.type
_entity.pdbx_description
1 polymer ?
#
loop_
_entity_poly.entity_id
_entity_poly.type
_entity_poly.pdbx_seq_one_letter_code
_entity_poly.pdbx_strand_id
1 'polypeptide(L)'
;MKGVNERGKEVTEYGNKYWLMLDEAETRHIYPIKEARTEEMKWRKWVDDWLVHLISPNVYRTPGEALASFDYIVREGKFGTVEGFFAKYMGATAMFFIGKRLKSRHHLQDDVREDLYEAANDWVKAVGKQRLFMGGSQPNLADLAVYGVLRVMEGLEAFDDMMTHTRIEPWYHRMEKAIRESEISE
;
A
#
# COMPACT_ATOMS: atom_id res chain seq x y z
N MET A 1 3.26 20.44 11.48
CA MET A 1 3.18 21.86 11.05
C MET A 1 1.90 22.06 10.27
N LYS A 2 1.06 23.00 10.69
CA LYS A 2 -0.08 23.45 9.90
C LYS A 2 0.45 24.41 8.83
N GLY A 3 0.18 24.12 7.57
CA GLY A 3 0.54 24.95 6.41
C GLY A 3 -0.67 25.15 5.52
N VAL A 4 -0.55 26.03 4.53
CA VAL A 4 -1.57 26.22 3.50
C VAL A 4 -0.98 25.70 2.19
N ASN A 5 -1.70 24.80 1.51
CA ASN A 5 -1.23 24.30 0.22
C ASN A 5 -1.43 25.34 -0.89
N GLU A 6 -0.90 25.06 -2.09
CA GLU A 6 -1.01 25.93 -3.27
C GLU A 6 -2.47 26.25 -3.69
N ARG A 7 -3.45 25.53 -3.14
CA ARG A 7 -4.88 25.72 -3.38
C ARG A 7 -5.59 26.48 -2.26
N GLY A 8 -4.85 27.06 -1.31
CA GLY A 8 -5.43 27.83 -0.20
C GLY A 8 -6.06 26.98 0.90
N LYS A 9 -5.88 25.65 0.88
CA LYS A 9 -6.44 24.74 1.89
C LYS A 9 -5.44 24.55 3.02
N GLU A 10 -5.90 24.62 4.27
CA GLU A 10 -5.09 24.22 5.42
C GLU A 10 -4.77 22.72 5.35
N VAL A 11 -3.48 22.40 5.43
CA VAL A 11 -2.94 21.05 5.46
C VAL A 11 -2.06 20.91 6.69
N THR A 12 -2.21 19.83 7.43
CA THR A 12 -1.31 19.49 8.54
C THR A 12 -0.34 18.43 8.07
N GLU A 13 0.94 18.77 8.06
CA GLU A 13 2.02 17.82 7.76
C GLU A 13 2.81 17.49 9.02
N TYR A 14 3.13 16.22 9.22
CA TYR A 14 3.92 15.77 10.36
C TYR A 14 5.40 15.70 9.96
N GLY A 15 6.21 16.59 10.53
CA GLY A 15 7.65 16.58 10.33
C GLY A 15 8.26 15.29 10.86
N ASN A 16 9.34 14.83 10.23
CA ASN A 16 10.06 13.62 10.61
C ASN A 16 9.21 12.33 10.60
N LYS A 17 8.07 12.29 9.89
CA LYS A 17 7.15 11.13 9.87
C LYS A 17 7.80 9.79 9.53
N TYR A 18 8.87 9.79 8.74
CA TYR A 18 9.61 8.57 8.38
C TYR A 18 10.91 8.38 9.17
N TRP A 19 11.32 9.37 9.97
CA TRP A 19 12.57 9.29 10.72
C TRP A 19 12.32 8.70 12.10
N LEU A 20 12.92 7.54 12.39
CA LEU A 20 12.90 6.97 13.74
C LEU A 20 13.80 7.79 14.67
N MET A 21 13.28 8.21 15.81
CA MET A 21 14.03 8.95 16.82
C MET A 21 14.79 7.97 17.72
N LEU A 22 15.91 7.46 17.21
CA LEU A 22 16.78 6.50 17.87
C LEU A 22 18.08 7.15 18.31
N ASP A 23 18.66 6.68 19.41
CA ASP A 23 20.03 7.03 19.77
C ASP A 23 21.07 6.30 18.88
N GLU A 24 22.37 6.55 19.09
CA GLU A 24 23.41 5.92 18.27
C GLU A 24 23.52 4.40 18.45
N ALA A 25 23.31 3.91 19.68
CA ALA A 25 23.42 2.49 19.98
C ALA A 25 22.26 1.72 19.36
N GLU A 26 21.05 2.22 19.52
CA GLU A 26 19.83 1.70 18.87
C GLU A 26 19.92 1.78 17.35
N THR A 27 20.42 2.90 16.81
CA THR A 27 20.59 3.05 15.36
C THR A 27 21.53 1.99 14.81
N ARG A 28 22.66 1.71 15.46
CA ARG A 28 23.61 0.66 15.01
C ARG A 28 23.03 -0.74 15.16
N HIS A 29 22.15 -0.96 16.13
CA HIS A 29 21.49 -2.23 16.34
C HIS A 29 20.42 -2.51 15.26
N ILE A 30 19.54 -1.54 15.00
CA ILE A 30 18.43 -1.68 14.04
C ILE A 30 18.92 -1.51 12.59
N TYR A 31 19.86 -0.60 12.36
CA TYR A 31 20.44 -0.32 11.05
C TYR A 31 21.97 -0.49 11.10
N PRO A 32 22.48 -1.73 10.99
CA PRO A 32 23.92 -1.98 10.96
C PRO A 32 24.63 -1.30 9.79
N ILE A 33 23.89 -1.05 8.70
CA ILE A 33 24.34 -0.34 7.49
C ILE A 33 23.66 1.03 7.47
N LYS A 34 24.45 2.10 7.40
CA LYS A 34 23.94 3.49 7.47
C LYS A 34 22.96 3.80 6.34
N GLU A 35 23.21 3.26 5.16
CA GLU A 35 22.39 3.42 3.96
C GLU A 35 21.03 2.71 4.08
N ALA A 36 20.91 1.69 4.94
CA ALA A 36 19.66 0.95 5.12
C ALA A 36 18.56 1.83 5.75
N ARG A 37 18.94 2.75 6.65
CA ARG A 37 17.99 3.70 7.27
C ARG A 37 17.42 4.66 6.24
N THR A 38 18.27 5.24 5.39
CA THR A 38 17.81 6.20 4.37
C THR A 38 17.04 5.49 3.25
N GLU A 39 17.40 4.26 2.92
CA GLU A 39 16.66 3.41 1.98
C GLU A 39 15.24 3.11 2.51
N GLU A 40 15.11 2.68 3.77
CA GLU A 40 13.80 2.44 4.39
C GLU A 40 12.91 3.69 4.32
N MET A 41 13.45 4.86 4.71
CA MET A 41 12.72 6.12 4.67
C MET A 41 12.24 6.48 3.27
N LYS A 42 13.08 6.27 2.26
CA LYS A 42 12.75 6.52 0.85
C LYS A 42 11.54 5.67 0.43
N TRP A 43 11.55 4.39 0.77
CA TRP A 43 10.47 3.47 0.40
C TRP A 43 9.18 3.72 1.17
N ARG A 44 9.26 4.06 2.46
CA ARG A 44 8.07 4.49 3.24
C ARG A 44 7.42 5.74 2.65
N LYS A 45 8.23 6.69 2.18
CA LYS A 45 7.73 7.86 1.45
C LYS A 45 7.10 7.46 0.11
N TRP A 46 7.74 6.59 -0.65
CA TRP A 46 7.22 6.10 -1.93
C TRP A 46 5.87 5.37 -1.77
N VAL A 47 5.67 4.63 -0.67
CA VAL A 47 4.38 3.97 -0.39
C VAL A 47 3.24 5.00 -0.30
N ASP A 48 3.43 6.06 0.49
CA ASP A 48 2.42 7.10 0.72
C ASP A 48 2.23 8.03 -0.49
N ASP A 49 3.32 8.34 -1.19
CA ASP A 49 3.30 9.31 -2.30
C ASP A 49 2.92 8.66 -3.65
N TRP A 50 3.04 7.34 -3.78
CA TRP A 50 2.78 6.62 -5.03
C TRP A 50 1.92 5.38 -4.87
N LEU A 51 2.39 4.36 -4.14
CA LEU A 51 1.75 3.03 -4.13
C LEU A 51 0.28 3.09 -3.71
N VAL A 52 -0.05 3.84 -2.65
CA VAL A 52 -1.42 3.97 -2.15
C VAL A 52 -2.37 4.58 -3.19
N HIS A 53 -1.86 5.43 -4.08
CA HIS A 53 -2.65 6.08 -5.13
C HIS A 53 -3.01 5.13 -6.28
N LEU A 54 -2.36 3.96 -6.37
CA LEU A 54 -2.68 2.93 -7.35
C LEU A 54 -3.87 2.06 -6.92
N ILE A 55 -4.13 1.95 -5.61
CA ILE A 55 -5.13 1.03 -5.05
C ILE A 55 -6.54 1.38 -5.53
N SER A 56 -7.00 2.60 -5.27
CA SER A 56 -8.38 2.99 -5.60
C SER A 56 -8.68 2.89 -7.11
N PRO A 57 -7.83 3.40 -8.02
CA PRO A 57 -8.05 3.22 -9.46
C PRO A 57 -8.07 1.75 -9.90
N ASN A 58 -7.30 0.88 -9.24
CA ASN A 58 -7.23 -0.55 -9.58
C ASN A 58 -8.45 -1.34 -9.07
N VAL A 59 -8.89 -1.12 -7.83
CA VAL A 59 -10.02 -1.89 -7.27
C VAL A 59 -11.39 -1.36 -7.73
N TYR A 60 -11.45 -0.10 -8.19
CA TYR A 60 -12.66 0.52 -8.73
C TYR A 60 -12.62 0.68 -10.26
N ARG A 61 -11.78 -0.09 -10.97
CA ARG A 61 -11.52 0.07 -12.41
C ARG A 61 -12.74 -0.19 -13.27
N THR A 62 -13.48 -1.26 -12.97
CA THR A 62 -14.71 -1.67 -13.65
C THR A 62 -15.90 -1.64 -12.70
N PRO A 63 -17.16 -1.56 -13.19
CA PRO A 63 -18.33 -1.61 -12.32
C PRO A 63 -18.43 -2.90 -11.50
N GLY A 64 -17.98 -4.03 -12.06
CA GLY A 64 -17.95 -5.32 -11.37
C GLY A 64 -16.95 -5.33 -10.22
N GLU A 65 -15.71 -4.90 -10.48
CA GLU A 65 -14.67 -4.76 -9.46
C GLU A 65 -15.12 -3.79 -8.36
N ALA A 66 -15.70 -2.64 -8.73
CA ALA A 66 -16.16 -1.67 -7.75
C ALA A 66 -17.26 -2.20 -6.82
N LEU A 67 -18.18 -3.01 -7.35
CA LEU A 67 -19.19 -3.70 -6.54
C LEU A 67 -18.57 -4.76 -5.64
N ALA A 68 -17.57 -5.50 -6.11
CA ALA A 68 -16.86 -6.50 -5.32
C ALA A 68 -16.09 -5.84 -4.17
N SER A 69 -15.37 -4.74 -4.43
CA SER A 69 -14.65 -3.98 -3.40
C SER A 69 -15.58 -3.39 -2.35
N PHE A 70 -16.74 -2.86 -2.75
CA PHE A 70 -17.72 -2.37 -1.77
C PHE A 70 -18.41 -3.48 -1.00
N ASP A 71 -18.67 -4.62 -1.63
CA ASP A 71 -19.18 -5.79 -0.91
C ASP A 71 -18.20 -6.22 0.17
N TYR A 72 -16.91 -6.25 -0.14
CA TYR A 72 -15.84 -6.51 0.81
C TYR A 72 -15.81 -5.47 1.94
N ILE A 73 -15.81 -4.16 1.62
CA ILE A 73 -15.82 -3.08 2.62
C ILE A 73 -17.05 -3.15 3.53
N VAL A 74 -18.22 -3.48 2.99
CA VAL A 74 -19.46 -3.58 3.77
C VAL A 74 -19.43 -4.81 4.69
N ARG A 75 -18.85 -5.93 4.24
CA ARG A 75 -18.73 -7.17 5.03
C ARG A 75 -17.70 -7.08 6.16
N GLU A 76 -16.51 -6.54 5.85
CA GLU A 76 -15.43 -6.36 6.84
C GLU A 76 -15.67 -5.12 7.74
N GLY A 77 -16.47 -4.17 7.25
CA GLY A 77 -16.86 -2.98 7.97
C GLY A 77 -18.00 -3.19 8.96
N LYS A 78 -18.28 -2.15 9.75
CA LYS A 78 -19.37 -2.14 10.74
C LYS A 78 -20.63 -1.49 10.16
N PHE A 79 -21.22 -2.07 9.12
CA PHE A 79 -22.45 -1.56 8.52
C PHE A 79 -23.67 -2.38 8.95
N GLY A 80 -24.79 -1.70 9.23
CA GLY A 80 -26.08 -2.38 9.44
C GLY A 80 -26.62 -2.98 8.15
N THR A 81 -27.56 -3.94 8.21
CA THR A 81 -28.02 -4.70 7.03
C THR A 81 -28.62 -3.83 5.92
N VAL A 82 -29.41 -2.82 6.29
CA VAL A 82 -30.05 -1.90 5.32
C VAL A 82 -29.04 -0.86 4.81
N GLU A 83 -28.26 -0.29 5.72
CA GLU A 83 -27.22 0.69 5.39
C GLU A 83 -26.16 0.08 4.47
N GLY A 84 -25.72 -1.15 4.74
CA GLY A 84 -24.76 -1.90 3.95
C GLY A 84 -25.25 -2.18 2.53
N PHE A 85 -26.54 -2.50 2.35
CA PHE A 85 -27.12 -2.66 1.03
C PHE A 85 -27.05 -1.37 0.22
N PHE A 86 -27.48 -0.24 0.80
CA PHE A 86 -27.41 1.06 0.11
C PHE A 86 -25.97 1.50 -0.13
N ALA A 87 -25.10 1.37 0.88
CA ALA A 87 -23.69 1.71 0.80
C ALA A 87 -22.98 0.89 -0.29
N LYS A 88 -23.32 -0.39 -0.47
CA LYS A 88 -22.75 -1.24 -1.50
C LYS A 88 -22.99 -0.66 -2.89
N TYR A 89 -24.24 -0.43 -3.28
CA TYR A 89 -24.55 -0.02 -4.65
C TYR A 89 -24.24 1.46 -4.91
N MET A 90 -24.62 2.36 -3.99
CA MET A 90 -24.36 3.79 -4.12
C MET A 90 -22.86 4.10 -3.98
N GLY A 91 -22.19 3.46 -3.02
CA GLY A 91 -20.76 3.61 -2.80
C GLY A 91 -19.94 3.08 -3.96
N ALA A 92 -20.25 1.87 -4.48
CA ALA A 92 -19.57 1.33 -5.66
C ALA A 92 -19.70 2.24 -6.87
N THR A 93 -20.91 2.77 -7.12
CA THR A 93 -21.15 3.70 -8.22
C THR A 93 -20.33 4.98 -8.05
N ALA A 94 -20.36 5.59 -6.86
CA ALA A 94 -19.59 6.79 -6.57
C ALA A 94 -18.08 6.56 -6.73
N MET A 95 -17.57 5.45 -6.19
CA MET A 95 -16.15 5.13 -6.22
C MET A 95 -15.64 4.72 -7.60
N PHE A 96 -16.47 4.13 -8.46
CA PHE A 96 -16.13 3.93 -9.87
C PHE A 96 -15.82 5.26 -10.58
N PHE A 97 -16.65 6.28 -10.38
CA PHE A 97 -16.40 7.61 -10.96
C PHE A 97 -15.23 8.33 -10.28
N ILE A 98 -15.08 8.20 -8.95
CA ILE A 98 -13.93 8.76 -8.22
C ILE A 98 -12.63 8.09 -8.67
N GLY A 99 -12.62 6.78 -8.88
CA GLY A 99 -11.47 6.01 -9.38
C GLY A 99 -11.00 6.54 -10.73
N LYS A 100 -11.92 6.79 -11.67
CA LYS A 100 -11.60 7.45 -12.95
C LYS A 100 -11.00 8.84 -12.79
N ARG A 101 -11.53 9.64 -11.84
CA ARG A 101 -10.99 10.97 -11.55
C ARG A 101 -9.60 10.90 -10.91
N LEU A 102 -9.37 9.92 -10.04
CA LEU A 102 -8.07 9.68 -9.41
C LEU A 102 -7.04 9.22 -10.44
N LYS A 103 -7.40 8.31 -11.35
CA LYS A 103 -6.57 7.91 -12.50
C LYS A 103 -6.03 9.14 -13.24
N SER A 104 -6.92 10.05 -13.63
CA SER A 104 -6.53 11.29 -14.31
C SER A 104 -5.71 12.23 -13.43
N ARG A 105 -6.07 12.38 -12.15
CA ARG A 105 -5.37 13.28 -11.22
C ARG A 105 -3.93 12.85 -10.94
N HIS A 106 -3.69 11.54 -10.88
CA HIS A 106 -2.39 10.95 -10.58
C HIS A 106 -1.60 10.59 -11.85
N HIS A 107 -2.09 10.98 -13.04
CA HIS A 107 -1.44 10.73 -14.33
C HIS A 107 -1.12 9.25 -14.58
N LEU A 108 -2.04 8.37 -14.17
CA LEU A 108 -1.92 6.93 -14.39
C LEU A 108 -2.13 6.58 -15.86
N GLN A 109 -1.53 5.47 -16.28
CA GLN A 109 -1.65 4.89 -17.61
C GLN A 109 -3.11 4.51 -17.93
N ASP A 110 -3.37 4.26 -19.21
CA ASP A 110 -4.73 3.94 -19.64
C ASP A 110 -5.24 2.63 -19.05
N ASP A 111 -4.36 1.63 -19.01
CA ASP A 111 -4.53 0.47 -18.16
C ASP A 111 -3.84 0.68 -16.81
N VAL A 112 -4.65 0.93 -15.77
CA VAL A 112 -4.16 1.15 -14.41
C VAL A 112 -3.50 -0.08 -13.80
N ARG A 113 -3.70 -1.27 -14.40
CA ARG A 113 -3.03 -2.50 -13.98
C ARG A 113 -1.53 -2.45 -14.27
N GLU A 114 -1.13 -1.86 -15.39
CA GLU A 114 0.28 -1.73 -15.75
C GLU A 114 1.03 -0.88 -14.72
N ASP A 115 0.46 0.24 -14.25
CA ASP A 115 1.08 1.03 -13.18
C ASP A 115 1.26 0.23 -11.88
N LEU A 116 0.28 -0.63 -11.54
CA LEU A 116 0.37 -1.52 -10.39
C LEU A 116 1.47 -2.58 -10.60
N TYR A 117 1.58 -3.13 -11.80
CA TYR A 117 2.60 -4.13 -12.12
C TYR A 117 4.00 -3.53 -12.10
N GLU A 118 4.17 -2.35 -12.67
CA GLU A 118 5.42 -1.59 -12.62
C GLU A 118 5.82 -1.29 -11.17
N ALA A 119 4.91 -0.77 -10.35
CA ALA A 119 5.19 -0.47 -8.95
C ALA A 119 5.57 -1.72 -8.14
N ALA A 120 4.87 -2.84 -8.33
CA ALA A 120 5.19 -4.11 -7.68
C ALA A 120 6.55 -4.66 -8.13
N ASN A 121 6.87 -4.60 -9.42
CA ASN A 121 8.15 -5.05 -9.94
C ASN A 121 9.31 -4.12 -9.52
N ASP A 122 9.09 -2.81 -9.44
CA ASP A 122 10.06 -1.84 -8.91
C ASP A 122 10.38 -2.11 -7.45
N TRP A 123 9.37 -2.42 -6.63
CA TRP A 123 9.57 -2.85 -5.26
C TRP A 123 10.42 -4.12 -5.17
N VAL A 124 10.06 -5.17 -5.92
CA VAL A 124 10.83 -6.44 -5.93
C VAL A 124 12.26 -6.23 -6.40
N LYS A 125 12.46 -5.38 -7.41
CA LYS A 125 13.78 -5.00 -7.91
C LYS A 125 14.60 -4.28 -6.85
N ALA A 126 13.97 -3.43 -6.05
CA ALA A 126 14.61 -2.70 -4.97
C ALA A 126 14.98 -3.60 -3.79
N VAL A 127 14.13 -4.54 -3.41
CA VAL A 127 14.50 -5.61 -2.46
C VAL A 127 15.69 -6.38 -3.02
N GLY A 128 15.68 -6.70 -4.31
CA GLY A 128 16.77 -7.40 -4.97
C GLY A 128 16.79 -8.89 -4.65
N LYS A 129 17.87 -9.58 -5.06
CA LYS A 129 17.99 -11.05 -4.94
C LYS A 129 18.85 -11.53 -3.78
N GLN A 130 19.58 -10.62 -3.14
CA GLN A 130 20.58 -10.95 -2.12
C GLN A 130 20.02 -10.94 -0.68
N ARG A 131 18.80 -10.45 -0.50
CA ARG A 131 18.11 -10.35 0.79
C ARG A 131 16.68 -10.88 0.69
N LEU A 132 16.11 -11.31 1.81
CA LEU A 132 14.74 -11.83 1.86
C LEU A 132 13.71 -10.70 1.83
N PHE A 133 14.04 -9.61 2.51
CA PHE A 133 13.25 -8.40 2.71
C PHE A 133 14.12 -7.17 2.47
N MET A 134 13.53 -5.98 2.32
CA MET A 134 14.26 -4.72 2.31
C MET A 134 15.14 -4.57 3.58
N GLY A 135 14.61 -5.00 4.73
CA GLY A 135 15.33 -5.06 6.01
C GLY A 135 16.44 -6.11 6.11
N GLY A 136 16.67 -6.93 5.08
CA GLY A 136 17.69 -7.97 5.09
C GLY A 136 17.11 -9.36 5.38
N SER A 137 17.42 -9.91 6.56
CA SER A 137 16.91 -11.21 7.02
C SER A 137 15.52 -11.14 7.66
N GLN A 138 15.17 -9.97 8.21
CA GLN A 138 13.87 -9.66 8.79
C GLN A 138 13.25 -8.44 8.10
N PRO A 139 11.91 -8.30 8.09
CA PRO A 139 11.26 -7.15 7.50
C PRO A 139 11.52 -5.88 8.30
N ASN A 140 11.73 -4.76 7.61
CA ASN A 140 11.79 -3.43 8.22
C ASN A 140 10.48 -2.65 8.01
N LEU A 141 10.44 -1.37 8.39
CA LEU A 141 9.22 -0.56 8.25
C LEU A 141 8.83 -0.29 6.80
N ALA A 142 9.76 -0.35 5.85
CA ALA A 142 9.42 -0.24 4.43
C ALA A 142 8.72 -1.52 3.93
N ASP A 143 9.22 -2.70 4.31
CA ASP A 143 8.56 -3.96 3.98
C ASP A 143 7.12 -4.00 4.54
N LEU A 144 6.97 -3.62 5.82
CA LEU A 144 5.66 -3.55 6.48
C LEU A 144 4.73 -2.53 5.83
N ALA A 145 5.24 -1.37 5.41
CA ALA A 145 4.44 -0.35 4.75
C ALA A 145 3.93 -0.83 3.38
N VAL A 146 4.79 -1.43 2.55
CA VAL A 146 4.38 -1.96 1.24
C VAL A 146 3.40 -3.11 1.42
N TYR A 147 3.71 -4.06 2.32
CA TYR A 147 2.85 -5.20 2.59
C TYR A 147 1.46 -4.74 3.06
N GLY A 148 1.41 -3.82 4.03
CA GLY A 148 0.17 -3.30 4.58
C GLY A 148 -0.72 -2.62 3.53
N VAL A 149 -0.13 -1.86 2.59
CA VAL A 149 -0.90 -1.22 1.51
C VAL A 149 -1.42 -2.23 0.50
N LEU A 150 -0.60 -3.20 0.09
CA LEU A 150 -1.01 -4.23 -0.88
C LEU A 150 -2.08 -5.17 -0.30
N ARG A 151 -1.98 -5.49 1.00
CA ARG A 151 -2.91 -6.37 1.72
C ARG A 151 -4.36 -5.89 1.67
N VAL A 152 -4.59 -4.58 1.53
CA VAL A 152 -5.94 -4.01 1.39
C VAL A 152 -6.68 -4.56 0.17
N MET A 153 -5.96 -5.06 -0.85
CA MET A 153 -6.56 -5.63 -2.05
C MET A 153 -6.81 -7.14 -1.97
N GLU A 154 -6.39 -7.83 -0.90
CA GLU A 154 -6.60 -9.28 -0.76
C GLU A 154 -8.08 -9.65 -0.95
N GLY A 155 -8.32 -10.70 -1.74
CA GLY A 155 -9.68 -11.16 -2.09
C GLY A 155 -10.36 -10.36 -3.21
N LEU A 156 -9.67 -9.40 -3.82
CA LEU A 156 -10.13 -8.65 -4.99
C LEU A 156 -9.33 -9.04 -6.24
N GLU A 157 -9.95 -8.90 -7.40
CA GLU A 157 -9.34 -9.21 -8.71
C GLU A 157 -8.00 -8.50 -8.93
N ALA A 158 -7.86 -7.27 -8.44
CA ALA A 158 -6.62 -6.50 -8.53
C ALA A 158 -5.42 -7.17 -7.85
N PHE A 159 -5.65 -7.87 -6.75
CA PHE A 159 -4.60 -8.58 -6.03
C PHE A 159 -4.19 -9.84 -6.79
N ASP A 160 -5.14 -10.64 -7.23
CA ASP A 160 -4.88 -11.86 -8.00
C ASP A 160 -4.13 -11.56 -9.30
N ASP A 161 -4.54 -10.49 -9.99
CA ASP A 161 -3.87 -9.97 -11.19
C ASP A 161 -2.41 -9.58 -10.89
N MET A 162 -2.18 -8.81 -9.82
CA MET A 162 -0.83 -8.40 -9.41
C MET A 162 0.07 -9.60 -9.06
N MET A 163 -0.47 -10.59 -8.34
CA MET A 163 0.28 -11.79 -7.95
C MET A 163 0.65 -12.63 -9.19
N THR A 164 -0.25 -12.70 -10.18
CA THR A 164 -0.05 -13.48 -11.41
C THR A 164 0.92 -12.82 -12.39
N HIS A 165 0.84 -11.50 -12.57
CA HIS A 165 1.56 -10.77 -13.63
C HIS A 165 2.86 -10.12 -13.16
N THR A 166 3.23 -10.28 -11.89
CA THR A 166 4.48 -9.73 -11.35
C THR A 166 5.30 -10.77 -10.61
N ARG A 167 6.46 -10.37 -10.11
CA ARG A 167 7.35 -11.22 -9.32
C ARG A 167 7.22 -10.99 -7.82
N ILE A 168 6.12 -10.37 -7.37
CA ILE A 168 5.95 -9.96 -5.98
C ILE A 168 5.54 -11.10 -5.04
N GLU A 169 4.84 -12.10 -5.57
CA GLU A 169 4.26 -13.21 -4.81
C GLU A 169 5.26 -13.86 -3.82
N PRO A 170 6.50 -14.24 -4.21
CA PRO A 170 7.42 -14.86 -3.27
C PRO A 170 7.81 -13.96 -2.11
N TRP A 171 7.95 -12.65 -2.32
CA TRP A 171 8.23 -11.69 -1.24
C TRP A 171 6.99 -11.50 -0.36
N TYR A 172 5.80 -11.42 -0.96
CA TYR A 172 4.55 -11.23 -0.25
C TYR A 172 4.26 -12.38 0.73
N HIS A 173 4.40 -13.63 0.29
CA HIS A 173 4.22 -14.79 1.18
C HIS A 173 5.29 -14.88 2.27
N ARG A 174 6.52 -14.43 2.02
CA ARG A 174 7.54 -14.32 3.08
C ARG A 174 7.11 -13.30 4.14
N MET A 175 6.52 -12.18 3.73
CA MET A 175 5.98 -11.18 4.66
C MET A 175 4.83 -11.74 5.50
N GLU A 176 3.87 -12.38 4.85
CA GLU A 176 2.73 -13.00 5.52
C GLU A 176 3.19 -14.02 6.56
N LYS A 177 4.14 -14.89 6.19
CA LYS A 177 4.71 -15.88 7.10
C LYS A 177 5.42 -15.22 8.29
N ALA A 178 6.26 -14.22 8.03
CA ALA A 178 7.00 -13.52 9.10
C ALA A 178 6.06 -12.86 10.11
N ILE A 179 4.96 -12.26 9.65
CA ILE A 179 3.95 -11.65 10.53
C ILE A 179 3.24 -12.72 11.36
N ARG A 180 2.77 -13.80 10.75
CA ARG A 180 2.10 -14.90 11.47
C ARG A 180 3.00 -15.54 12.52
N GLU A 181 4.28 -15.74 12.23
CA GLU A 181 5.25 -16.29 13.19
C GLU A 181 5.49 -15.35 14.37
N SER A 182 5.46 -14.04 14.15
CA SER A 182 5.56 -13.05 15.23
C SER A 182 4.33 -13.04 16.14
N GLU A 183 3.13 -13.20 15.59
CA GLU A 183 1.86 -13.26 16.36
C GLU A 183 1.76 -14.50 17.26
N ILE A 184 2.38 -15.63 16.85
CA ILE A 184 2.36 -16.88 17.62
C ILE A 184 3.42 -16.88 18.74
N SER A 185 4.42 -16.00 18.64
CA SER A 185 5.54 -15.94 19.58
C SER A 185 5.30 -15.01 20.78
N GLU A 186 4.18 -14.28 20.80
CA GLU A 186 3.67 -13.47 21.93
C GLU A 186 2.62 -14.24 22.75
#